data_AF-A0AAD7IH20-F1
#
_entry.id   AF-A0AAD7IH20-F1
#
_cell.length_a   1.000
_cell.length_b   1.000
_cell.length_c   1.000
_cell.angle_alpha   90.00
_cell.angle_beta   90.00
_cell.angle_gamma   90.00
#
_symmetry.space_group_name_H-M   'P 1'
#
loop_
_entity.id
_entity.type
_entity.pdbx_description
1 polymer ?
#
loop_
_entity_poly.entity_id
_entity_poly.type
_entity_poly.pdbx_seq_one_letter_code
_entity_poly.pdbx_strand_id
1 'polypeptide(L)'
;MATIAGVAGQQFLPTTVGYNLEQYQYATSTHEDDHDMKPGLIVHPRDKDDIKKVIAFAKANKKAIAIRTGGHQYSGSSSTGSDNIQLDVSKTFRSADDLVYIEKINIVRASVSHSLGEFNAFLGTKHVFVPHGQCTHVHLGGHVQTGGYGQLGRSFGLLGDHVRSLEIIDHDGQEKEITRKSDPDLFFAWLGGSPGNLGVLTHFSLEVHRDADHQGALGLRAVHLYDKEKLRKLLGHLAAMSDDGNFPRNYDLCISVLSAEFDVLGLLGGLDAKMREEHPEIFGTDGNPVWPRMIVVYAQWVPFGPDDKPNMQFFEQLRTGHWFQSEVEKKPMSELTAGWIFRNTREFDLPYVKRTYLTKSKTLVKDGWVDWVVGRMDEIVAPSTNGQWLSAQLQCYGGKNSMFTRNASNGTSYSWRDSTMCMTIDNFHEPEKKAEAEAWAATNDREGLGAKGIFSKQERRVLWGSYGSFDLDSVWDTYYEDRPKYERLMQARKYADPDGIFTPNTFCVKRAAHGPSKIRDFLFGRGG
;
A
#
# COMPACT_ATOMS: atom_id res chain seq x y z
N MET A 1 21.07 16.56 -19.29
CA MET A 1 20.11 17.30 -18.44
C MET A 1 20.80 18.50 -17.81
N ALA A 2 20.07 19.54 -17.40
CA ALA A 2 20.59 20.69 -16.67
C ALA A 2 19.62 21.08 -15.53
N THR A 3 20.07 21.89 -14.58
CA THR A 3 19.18 22.47 -13.58
C THR A 3 18.18 23.44 -14.23
N ILE A 4 17.02 23.57 -13.61
CA ILE A 4 15.91 24.41 -14.05
C ILE A 4 16.05 25.77 -13.40
N ALA A 5 16.20 26.80 -14.23
CA ALA A 5 16.33 28.18 -13.77
C ALA A 5 15.07 28.63 -13.02
N GLY A 6 15.27 29.35 -11.90
CA GLY A 6 14.18 29.91 -11.10
C GLY A 6 13.48 28.93 -10.15
N VAL A 7 13.81 27.63 -10.18
CA VAL A 7 13.40 26.68 -9.13
C VAL A 7 14.22 26.97 -7.87
N ALA A 8 13.54 27.28 -6.77
CA ALA A 8 14.17 27.62 -5.49
C ALA A 8 14.56 26.39 -4.66
N GLY A 9 13.87 25.28 -4.88
CA GLY A 9 14.14 23.97 -4.30
C GLY A 9 15.47 23.36 -4.75
N GLN A 10 15.88 22.31 -4.05
CA GLN A 10 17.15 21.64 -4.33
C GLN A 10 17.06 20.84 -5.64
N GLN A 11 18.18 20.79 -6.36
CA GLN A 11 18.28 20.13 -7.65
C GLN A 11 19.57 19.31 -7.70
N PHE A 12 19.44 18.04 -8.06
CA PHE A 12 20.56 17.11 -8.10
C PHE A 12 20.71 16.55 -9.51
N LEU A 13 21.86 16.83 -10.12
CA LEU A 13 22.31 16.19 -11.35
C LEU A 13 23.19 14.99 -10.99
N PRO A 14 23.39 14.01 -11.88
CA PRO A 14 24.30 12.87 -11.64
C PRO A 14 25.72 13.27 -11.20
N THR A 15 26.17 14.47 -11.56
CA THR A 15 27.49 15.01 -11.20
C THR A 15 27.54 15.71 -9.83
N THR A 16 26.39 15.92 -9.17
CA THR A 16 26.32 16.64 -7.89
C THR A 16 26.53 15.74 -6.69
N VAL A 17 27.18 16.28 -5.66
CA VAL A 17 27.27 15.62 -4.35
C VAL A 17 25.85 15.45 -3.78
N GLY A 18 25.52 14.23 -3.38
CA GLY A 18 24.19 13.89 -2.84
C GLY A 18 23.25 13.23 -3.85
N TYR A 19 23.53 13.25 -5.15
CA TYR A 19 22.68 12.59 -6.15
C TYR A 19 22.44 11.10 -5.83
N ASN A 20 23.48 10.35 -5.47
CA ASN A 20 23.35 8.93 -5.13
C ASN A 20 22.46 8.68 -3.90
N LEU A 21 22.47 9.61 -2.93
CA LEU A 21 21.60 9.52 -1.76
C LEU A 21 20.15 9.81 -2.14
N GLU A 22 19.92 10.85 -2.96
CA GLU A 22 18.58 11.27 -3.32
C GLU A 22 17.94 10.40 -4.41
N GLN A 23 18.71 9.70 -5.25
CA GLN A 23 18.14 8.75 -6.22
C GLN A 23 17.63 7.47 -5.53
N TYR A 24 18.22 7.10 -4.40
CA TYR A 24 17.97 5.85 -3.70
C TYR A 24 16.49 5.67 -3.36
N GLN A 25 15.97 4.47 -3.67
CA GLN A 25 14.59 4.08 -3.40
C GLN A 25 14.57 2.66 -2.82
N TYR A 26 14.27 2.58 -1.52
CA TYR A 26 14.28 1.33 -0.78
C TYR A 26 13.43 0.24 -1.45
N ALA A 27 12.17 0.56 -1.75
CA ALA A 27 11.19 -0.42 -2.23
C ALA A 27 11.51 -1.01 -3.62
N THR A 28 12.54 -0.50 -4.30
CA THR A 28 12.76 -0.79 -5.73
C THR A 28 14.22 -1.02 -6.06
N SER A 29 15.14 -0.79 -5.13
CA SER A 29 16.59 -0.93 -5.35
C SER A 29 17.00 -2.33 -5.81
N THR A 30 16.17 -3.35 -5.57
CA THR A 30 16.34 -4.71 -6.13
C THR A 30 16.25 -4.75 -7.67
N HIS A 31 15.63 -3.74 -8.28
CA HIS A 31 15.35 -3.65 -9.71
C HIS A 31 16.07 -2.47 -10.40
N GLU A 32 17.11 -1.90 -9.77
CA GLU A 32 17.81 -0.73 -10.34
C GLU A 32 18.37 -1.02 -11.74
N ASP A 33 18.98 -2.20 -11.92
CA ASP A 33 19.50 -2.66 -13.21
C ASP A 33 18.38 -3.01 -14.20
N ASP A 34 17.22 -3.44 -13.69
CA ASP A 34 16.09 -3.91 -14.50
C ASP A 34 15.26 -2.73 -15.07
N HIS A 35 15.29 -1.55 -14.43
CA HIS A 35 14.30 -0.47 -14.67
C HIS A 35 14.88 0.93 -14.92
N ASP A 36 16.20 1.06 -15.13
CA ASP A 36 16.88 2.35 -15.40
C ASP A 36 16.40 3.46 -14.45
N MET A 37 16.63 3.26 -13.15
CA MET A 37 16.22 4.20 -12.10
C MET A 37 17.27 5.28 -11.83
N LYS A 38 17.84 5.87 -12.90
CA LYS A 38 18.91 6.87 -12.83
C LYS A 38 18.46 8.20 -13.42
N PRO A 39 17.63 9.00 -12.71
CA PRO A 39 17.04 10.22 -13.25
C PRO A 39 18.10 11.21 -13.76
N GLY A 40 17.82 11.88 -14.88
CA GLY A 40 18.70 12.93 -15.39
C GLY A 40 18.77 14.15 -14.48
N LEU A 41 17.70 14.40 -13.72
CA LEU A 41 17.59 15.46 -12.73
C LEU A 41 16.61 15.03 -11.65
N ILE A 42 17.00 15.21 -10.39
CA ILE A 42 16.10 15.08 -9.24
C ILE A 42 15.81 16.49 -8.73
N VAL A 43 14.53 16.84 -8.55
CA VAL A 43 14.08 18.12 -8.03
C VAL A 43 13.29 17.91 -6.75
N HIS A 44 13.71 18.59 -5.69
CA HIS A 44 12.97 18.71 -4.43
C HIS A 44 12.36 20.11 -4.43
N PRO A 45 11.13 20.29 -4.93
CA PRO A 45 10.53 21.61 -5.06
C PRO A 45 10.26 22.16 -3.66
N ARG A 46 10.49 23.47 -3.49
CA ARG A 46 10.20 24.13 -2.20
C ARG A 46 8.70 24.34 -2.01
N ASP A 47 7.98 24.60 -3.09
CA ASP A 47 6.58 25.02 -3.09
C ASP A 47 5.89 24.68 -4.41
N LYS A 48 4.60 25.05 -4.53
CA LYS A 48 3.80 24.82 -5.74
C LYS A 48 4.36 25.57 -6.95
N ASP A 49 5.01 26.71 -6.78
CA ASP A 49 5.54 27.49 -7.90
C ASP A 49 6.77 26.82 -8.52
N ASP A 50 7.60 26.18 -7.71
CA ASP A 50 8.66 25.32 -8.22
C ASP A 50 8.10 24.13 -9.02
N ILE A 51 7.03 23.49 -8.54
CA ILE A 51 6.36 22.40 -9.28
C ILE A 51 5.89 22.91 -10.66
N LYS A 52 5.25 24.07 -10.72
CA LYS A 52 4.80 24.68 -11.99
C LYS A 52 5.95 24.95 -12.95
N LYS A 53 7.10 25.44 -12.44
CA LYS A 53 8.32 25.66 -13.25
C LYS A 53 8.89 24.35 -13.79
N VAL A 54 8.89 23.28 -12.97
CA VAL A 54 9.33 21.95 -13.41
C VAL A 54 8.45 21.43 -14.54
N ILE A 55 7.13 21.55 -14.41
CA ILE A 55 6.16 21.16 -15.44
C ILE A 55 6.40 21.95 -16.74
N ALA A 56 6.52 23.27 -16.65
CA ALA A 56 6.78 24.13 -17.80
C ALA A 56 8.10 23.77 -18.50
N PHE A 57 9.17 23.53 -17.73
CA PHE A 57 10.46 23.10 -18.25
C PHE A 57 10.37 21.74 -18.95
N ALA A 58 9.71 20.76 -18.33
CA ALA A 58 9.54 19.43 -18.88
C ALA A 58 8.80 19.48 -20.23
N LYS A 59 7.72 20.27 -20.31
CA LYS A 59 6.96 20.49 -21.54
C LYS A 59 7.80 21.15 -22.63
N ALA A 60 8.52 22.22 -22.29
CA ALA A 60 9.36 22.95 -23.25
C ALA A 60 10.53 22.11 -23.80
N ASN A 61 11.07 21.20 -22.98
CA ASN A 61 12.24 20.39 -23.32
C ASN A 61 11.90 18.93 -23.67
N LYS A 62 10.61 18.59 -23.79
CA LYS A 62 10.11 17.23 -24.09
C LYS A 62 10.68 16.18 -23.13
N LYS A 63 10.68 16.48 -21.84
CA LYS A 63 11.10 15.57 -20.78
C LYS A 63 9.88 15.03 -20.03
N ALA A 64 9.93 13.79 -19.59
CA ALA A 64 8.91 13.23 -18.70
C ALA A 64 9.29 13.45 -17.23
N ILE A 65 8.28 13.37 -16.37
CA ILE A 65 8.35 13.58 -14.91
C ILE A 65 7.86 12.30 -14.21
N ALA A 66 8.71 11.72 -13.37
CA ALA A 66 8.31 10.76 -12.35
C ALA A 66 8.05 11.48 -11.04
N ILE A 67 6.87 11.28 -10.45
CA ILE A 67 6.50 11.92 -9.20
C ILE A 67 6.82 10.97 -8.05
N ARG A 68 7.54 11.48 -7.05
CA ARG A 68 7.91 10.74 -5.85
C ARG A 68 7.38 11.41 -4.60
N THR A 69 6.89 10.57 -3.68
CA THR A 69 6.68 10.92 -2.27
C THR A 69 7.54 9.96 -1.44
N GLY A 70 6.97 8.88 -0.91
CA GLY A 70 7.70 7.93 -0.06
C GLY A 70 8.58 6.93 -0.81
N GLY A 71 8.63 6.96 -2.14
CA GLY A 71 9.46 6.04 -2.94
C GLY A 71 9.14 4.55 -2.74
N HIS A 72 7.90 4.22 -2.37
CA HIS A 72 7.51 2.89 -1.89
C HIS A 72 6.75 2.03 -2.93
N GLN A 73 6.85 2.40 -4.22
CA GLN A 73 6.17 1.70 -5.31
C GLN A 73 7.09 0.58 -5.81
N TYR A 74 6.70 -0.69 -5.72
CA TYR A 74 7.66 -1.81 -5.83
C TYR A 74 8.29 -2.06 -7.22
N SER A 75 7.80 -1.47 -8.31
CA SER A 75 8.38 -1.63 -9.65
C SER A 75 9.28 -0.49 -10.09
N GLY A 76 9.65 0.45 -9.22
CA GLY A 76 10.50 1.58 -9.60
C GLY A 76 9.76 2.71 -10.30
N SER A 77 8.43 2.67 -10.39
CA SER A 77 7.64 3.63 -11.18
C SER A 77 7.57 5.03 -10.58
N SER A 78 8.03 5.21 -9.34
CA SER A 78 8.30 6.54 -8.75
C SER A 78 9.66 7.13 -9.15
N SER A 79 10.43 6.40 -9.96
CA SER A 79 11.70 6.80 -10.56
C SER A 79 11.60 6.90 -12.08
N THR A 80 12.72 7.26 -12.72
CA THR A 80 12.86 7.36 -14.18
C THR A 80 14.32 7.26 -14.61
N GLY A 81 14.54 7.04 -15.92
CA GLY A 81 15.85 7.04 -16.55
C GLY A 81 16.48 8.42 -16.77
N SER A 82 17.71 8.38 -17.28
CA SER A 82 18.64 9.52 -17.39
C SER A 82 18.17 10.68 -18.28
N ASP A 83 17.16 10.45 -19.09
CA ASP A 83 16.58 11.48 -19.95
C ASP A 83 15.51 12.33 -19.29
N ASN A 84 15.04 11.97 -18.10
CA ASN A 84 13.82 12.49 -17.49
C ASN A 84 14.07 13.09 -16.10
N ILE A 85 13.02 13.64 -15.51
CA ILE A 85 13.05 14.35 -14.24
C ILE A 85 12.34 13.52 -13.18
N GLN A 86 12.95 13.36 -12.01
CA GLN A 86 12.26 12.89 -10.82
C GLN A 86 11.87 14.10 -9.96
N LEU A 87 10.57 14.33 -9.82
CA LEU A 87 10.00 15.37 -8.97
C LEU A 87 9.62 14.77 -7.62
N ASP A 88 10.44 14.99 -6.61
CA ASP A 88 10.22 14.46 -5.27
C ASP A 88 9.58 15.52 -4.36
N VAL A 89 8.31 15.31 -4.03
CA VAL A 89 7.53 16.21 -3.17
C VAL A 89 7.46 15.75 -1.71
N SER A 90 8.25 14.74 -1.29
CA SER A 90 8.26 14.21 0.09
C SER A 90 8.57 15.27 1.16
N LYS A 91 9.36 16.30 0.81
CA LYS A 91 9.79 17.37 1.73
C LYS A 91 9.08 18.71 1.48
N THR A 92 8.14 18.79 0.54
CA THR A 92 7.57 20.05 0.05
C THR A 92 6.46 20.62 0.93
N PHE A 93 5.47 19.81 1.31
CA PHE A 93 4.28 20.27 2.04
C PHE A 93 4.30 19.81 3.50
N ARG A 94 5.02 20.57 4.34
CA ARG A 94 5.39 20.19 5.72
C ARG A 94 5.05 21.28 6.76
N SER A 95 4.31 22.30 6.38
CA SER A 95 3.84 23.36 7.28
C SER A 95 2.68 22.87 8.17
N ALA A 96 2.30 23.66 9.18
CA ALA A 96 1.19 23.31 10.06
C ALA A 96 -0.17 23.23 9.32
N ASP A 97 -0.30 23.92 8.18
CA ASP A 97 -1.53 23.93 7.37
C ASP A 97 -1.63 22.75 6.40
N ASP A 98 -0.57 21.93 6.33
CA ASP A 98 -0.47 20.77 5.45
C ASP A 98 -1.04 19.48 6.10
N LEU A 99 -1.45 19.55 7.38
CA LEU A 99 -2.18 18.49 8.08
C LEU A 99 -3.13 19.07 9.15
N VAL A 100 -4.42 19.14 8.81
CA VAL A 100 -5.43 19.86 9.60
C VAL A 100 -6.69 19.03 9.78
N TYR A 101 -7.21 18.99 11.01
CA TYR A 101 -8.49 18.37 11.36
C TYR A 101 -9.57 19.44 11.54
N ILE A 102 -10.62 19.36 10.74
CA ILE A 102 -11.77 20.27 10.74
C ILE A 102 -12.93 19.57 11.46
N GLU A 103 -12.91 19.62 12.79
CA GLU A 103 -13.81 18.87 13.68
C GLU A 103 -15.30 19.06 13.36
N LYS A 104 -15.73 20.29 13.02
CA LYS A 104 -17.13 20.63 12.73
C LYS A 104 -17.76 19.79 11.61
N ILE A 105 -16.94 19.34 10.67
CA ILE A 105 -17.38 18.53 9.52
C ILE A 105 -16.70 17.16 9.48
N ASN A 106 -15.92 16.83 10.51
CA ASN A 106 -15.22 15.55 10.65
C ASN A 106 -14.32 15.19 9.44
N ILE A 107 -13.60 16.20 8.92
CA ILE A 107 -12.69 16.06 7.78
C ILE A 107 -11.25 16.30 8.22
N VAL A 108 -10.32 15.51 7.70
CA VAL A 108 -8.89 15.82 7.72
C VAL A 108 -8.45 16.21 6.33
N ARG A 109 -7.76 17.36 6.21
CA ARG A 109 -7.00 17.75 5.03
C ARG A 109 -5.54 17.38 5.28
N ALA A 110 -4.94 16.60 4.38
CA ALA A 110 -3.57 16.13 4.51
C ALA A 110 -2.79 16.32 3.20
N SER A 111 -1.52 16.68 3.32
CA SER A 111 -0.59 16.70 2.20
C SER A 111 -0.11 15.30 1.86
N VAL A 112 0.31 15.12 0.61
CA VAL A 112 0.90 13.86 0.14
C VAL A 112 2.28 13.56 0.75
N SER A 113 2.90 14.56 1.37
CA SER A 113 4.27 14.54 1.92
C SER A 113 4.36 13.91 3.31
N HIS A 114 3.23 13.63 3.97
CA HIS A 114 3.24 12.97 5.26
C HIS A 114 3.38 11.45 5.13
N SER A 115 4.17 10.88 6.04
CA SER A 115 4.24 9.43 6.22
C SER A 115 3.00 8.91 6.95
N LEU A 116 2.70 7.61 6.83
CA LEU A 116 1.59 6.99 7.54
C LEU A 116 1.79 7.06 9.06
N GLY A 117 3.03 6.99 9.54
CA GLY A 117 3.34 7.15 10.96
C GLY A 117 2.99 8.53 11.49
N GLU A 118 3.40 9.58 10.78
CA GLU A 118 3.08 10.96 11.15
C GLU A 118 1.58 11.25 11.08
N PHE A 119 0.93 10.77 10.02
CA PHE A 119 -0.50 10.91 9.82
C PHE A 119 -1.27 10.23 10.96
N ASN A 120 -0.95 8.98 11.29
CA ASN A 120 -1.61 8.26 12.38
C ASN A 120 -1.36 8.90 13.74
N ALA A 121 -0.12 9.34 14.03
CA ALA A 121 0.17 10.06 15.26
C ALA A 121 -0.69 11.32 15.39
N PHE A 122 -0.83 12.10 14.31
CA PHE A 122 -1.71 13.26 14.28
C PHE A 122 -3.17 12.87 14.57
N LEU A 123 -3.72 11.86 13.89
CA LEU A 123 -5.09 11.39 14.11
C LEU A 123 -5.34 10.97 15.57
N GLY A 124 -4.36 10.29 16.18
CA GLY A 124 -4.39 9.92 17.60
C GLY A 124 -4.54 11.12 18.53
N THR A 125 -3.83 12.24 18.28
CA THR A 125 -3.98 13.48 19.08
C THR A 125 -5.37 14.13 18.95
N LYS A 126 -6.14 13.73 17.94
CA LYS A 126 -7.48 14.25 17.64
C LYS A 126 -8.59 13.26 17.98
N HIS A 127 -8.26 12.08 18.53
CA HIS A 127 -9.21 11.02 18.86
C HIS A 127 -10.08 10.58 17.66
N VAL A 128 -9.44 10.54 16.49
CA VAL A 128 -10.03 10.08 15.24
C VAL A 128 -9.13 9.03 14.57
N PHE A 129 -9.67 8.28 13.63
CA PHE A 129 -8.93 7.29 12.86
C PHE A 129 -9.53 7.10 11.47
N VAL A 130 -8.79 6.47 10.56
CA VAL A 130 -9.23 6.07 9.22
C VAL A 130 -8.39 4.87 8.78
N PRO A 131 -8.91 3.92 7.95
CA PRO A 131 -8.09 2.86 7.38
C PRO A 131 -6.85 3.41 6.65
N HIS A 132 -5.67 2.88 6.97
CA HIS A 132 -4.42 3.08 6.23
C HIS A 132 -3.51 1.85 6.42
N GLY A 133 -2.38 1.81 5.73
CA GLY A 133 -1.38 0.73 5.81
C GLY A 133 -0.50 0.80 7.07
N GLN A 134 0.38 -0.18 7.24
CA GLN A 134 1.13 -0.38 8.49
C GLN A 134 2.54 0.18 8.50
N CYS A 135 3.21 0.23 7.34
CA CYS A 135 4.60 0.65 7.26
C CYS A 135 4.70 2.16 7.52
N THR A 136 5.37 2.56 8.61
CA THR A 136 5.41 3.96 9.06
C THR A 136 5.99 4.93 8.02
N HIS A 137 6.90 4.47 7.16
CA HIS A 137 7.58 5.29 6.14
C HIS A 137 6.85 5.35 4.78
N VAL A 138 5.78 4.58 4.57
CA VAL A 138 4.92 4.79 3.40
C VAL A 138 4.34 6.19 3.48
N HIS A 139 4.26 6.90 2.36
CA HIS A 139 3.70 8.24 2.31
C HIS A 139 2.31 8.25 1.70
N LEU A 140 1.49 9.21 2.14
CA LEU A 140 0.08 9.33 1.75
C LEU A 140 -0.12 9.45 0.24
N GLY A 141 0.78 10.12 -0.49
CA GLY A 141 0.62 10.39 -1.92
C GLY A 141 0.36 9.15 -2.77
N GLY A 142 1.29 8.19 -2.77
CA GLY A 142 1.09 6.92 -3.49
C GLY A 142 0.06 6.02 -2.83
N HIS A 143 -0.02 6.05 -1.49
CA HIS A 143 -0.90 5.18 -0.71
C HIS A 143 -2.38 5.45 -0.99
N VAL A 144 -2.81 6.72 -0.97
CA VAL A 144 -4.21 7.08 -1.25
C VAL A 144 -4.61 6.75 -2.69
N GLN A 145 -3.72 6.97 -3.67
CA GLN A 145 -4.02 6.71 -5.09
C GLN A 145 -4.14 5.22 -5.43
N THR A 146 -3.55 4.34 -4.61
CA THR A 146 -3.57 2.88 -4.82
C THR A 146 -4.59 2.13 -3.97
N GLY A 147 -5.38 2.85 -3.17
CA GLY A 147 -6.42 2.32 -2.30
C GLY A 147 -6.19 2.74 -0.86
N GLY A 148 -4.99 2.46 -0.37
CA GLY A 148 -4.68 2.49 1.05
C GLY A 148 -5.16 1.22 1.75
N TYR A 149 -4.58 0.10 1.33
CA TYR A 149 -4.83 -1.22 1.89
C TYR A 149 -4.23 -1.34 3.30
N GLY A 150 -4.96 -2.01 4.19
CA GLY A 150 -4.60 -2.15 5.59
C GLY A 150 -5.68 -2.93 6.35
N GLN A 151 -5.49 -3.07 7.65
CA GLN A 151 -6.20 -4.09 8.43
C GLN A 151 -7.65 -3.72 8.67
N LEU A 152 -7.99 -2.44 8.67
CA LEU A 152 -9.38 -1.95 8.79
C LEU A 152 -10.20 -2.15 7.51
N GLY A 153 -9.67 -2.82 6.47
CA GLY A 153 -10.33 -2.92 5.18
C GLY A 153 -11.71 -3.59 5.23
N ARG A 154 -11.95 -4.52 6.16
CA ARG A 154 -13.29 -5.13 6.27
C ARG A 154 -14.27 -4.21 6.96
N SER A 155 -13.87 -3.67 8.12
CA SER A 155 -14.73 -2.83 8.95
C SER A 155 -15.04 -1.48 8.32
N PHE A 156 -14.03 -0.83 7.71
CA PHE A 156 -14.10 0.57 7.27
C PHE A 156 -13.73 0.81 5.80
N GLY A 157 -13.24 -0.20 5.07
CA GLY A 157 -12.86 -0.07 3.66
C GLY A 157 -11.44 0.45 3.48
N LEU A 158 -11.11 0.94 2.30
CA LEU A 158 -9.78 1.47 1.97
C LEU A 158 -9.67 2.95 2.32
N LEU A 159 -8.45 3.48 2.56
CA LEU A 159 -8.23 4.92 2.81
C LEU A 159 -8.93 5.81 1.77
N GLY A 160 -8.77 5.46 0.49
CA GLY A 160 -9.33 6.19 -0.64
C GLY A 160 -10.84 6.21 -0.71
N ASP A 161 -11.53 5.29 -0.03
CA ASP A 161 -13.00 5.29 0.04
C ASP A 161 -13.53 6.51 0.81
N HIS A 162 -12.70 7.08 1.69
CA HIS A 162 -13.02 8.21 2.56
C HIS A 162 -12.66 9.57 1.94
N VAL A 163 -11.98 9.59 0.79
CA VAL A 163 -11.58 10.83 0.12
C VAL A 163 -12.81 11.61 -0.36
N ARG A 164 -12.81 12.92 -0.08
CA ARG A 164 -13.85 13.88 -0.43
C ARG A 164 -13.39 14.85 -1.53
N SER A 165 -12.15 15.31 -1.47
CA SER A 165 -11.54 16.13 -2.52
C SER A 165 -10.04 15.88 -2.69
N LEU A 166 -9.52 16.21 -3.86
CA LEU A 166 -8.11 16.10 -4.26
C LEU A 166 -7.64 17.47 -4.76
N GLU A 167 -6.52 17.97 -4.28
CA GLU A 167 -5.89 19.20 -4.77
C GLU A 167 -4.66 18.87 -5.61
N ILE A 168 -4.72 19.22 -6.89
CA ILE A 168 -3.71 18.85 -7.88
C ILE A 168 -3.08 20.08 -8.55
N ILE A 169 -1.92 19.88 -9.15
CA ILE A 169 -1.36 20.74 -10.19
C ILE A 169 -1.37 19.92 -11.49
N ASP A 170 -2.10 20.41 -12.50
CA ASP A 170 -2.25 19.71 -13.78
C ASP A 170 -1.08 19.93 -14.74
N HIS A 171 -1.18 19.35 -15.95
CA HIS A 171 -0.15 19.42 -16.97
C HIS A 171 0.14 20.84 -17.52
N ASP A 172 -0.73 21.81 -17.27
CA ASP A 172 -0.55 23.22 -17.63
C ASP A 172 -0.14 24.08 -16.41
N GLY A 173 0.19 23.43 -15.30
CA GLY A 173 0.60 24.10 -14.06
C GLY A 173 -0.57 24.76 -13.31
N GLN A 174 -1.82 24.43 -13.65
CA GLN A 174 -2.99 24.98 -12.98
C GLN A 174 -3.33 24.20 -11.72
N GLU A 175 -3.63 24.92 -10.65
CA GLU A 175 -4.12 24.35 -9.40
C GLU A 175 -5.62 24.05 -9.52
N LYS A 176 -6.03 22.82 -9.20
CA LYS A 176 -7.43 22.38 -9.27
C LYS A 176 -7.83 21.58 -8.05
N GLU A 177 -9.08 21.76 -7.63
CA GLU A 177 -9.74 20.86 -6.68
C GLU A 177 -10.70 19.92 -7.42
N ILE A 178 -10.48 18.62 -7.27
CA ILE A 178 -11.27 17.56 -7.89
C ILE A 178 -12.11 16.87 -6.82
N THR A 179 -13.40 16.77 -7.08
CA THR A 179 -14.37 16.05 -6.24
C THR A 179 -15.19 15.11 -7.13
N ARG A 180 -15.92 14.18 -6.53
CA ARG A 180 -16.88 13.33 -7.27
C ARG A 180 -17.94 14.13 -8.04
N LYS A 181 -18.21 15.38 -7.64
CA LYS A 181 -19.21 16.26 -8.28
C LYS A 181 -18.61 17.18 -9.33
N SER A 182 -17.42 17.73 -9.10
CA SER A 182 -16.79 18.69 -10.00
C SER A 182 -16.15 18.02 -11.22
N ASP A 183 -15.50 16.85 -11.03
CA ASP A 183 -14.89 16.08 -12.10
C ASP A 183 -14.88 14.58 -11.75
N PRO A 184 -16.00 13.87 -11.98
CA PRO A 184 -16.15 12.46 -11.58
C PRO A 184 -15.18 11.52 -12.30
N ASP A 185 -14.73 11.85 -13.51
CA ASP A 185 -13.83 11.02 -14.29
C ASP A 185 -12.38 11.14 -13.81
N LEU A 186 -11.92 12.36 -13.51
CA LEU A 186 -10.62 12.52 -12.86
C LEU A 186 -10.63 12.00 -11.43
N PHE A 187 -11.69 12.23 -10.65
CA PHE A 187 -11.79 11.68 -9.30
C PHE A 187 -11.68 10.15 -9.33
N PHE A 188 -12.39 9.51 -10.26
CA PHE A 188 -12.30 8.07 -10.51
C PHE A 188 -10.87 7.64 -10.85
N ALA A 189 -10.21 8.34 -11.76
CA ALA A 189 -8.87 7.97 -12.24
C ALA A 189 -7.75 8.19 -11.21
N TRP A 190 -7.82 9.24 -10.39
CA TRP A 190 -6.86 9.51 -9.33
C TRP A 190 -6.89 8.45 -8.21
N LEU A 191 -8.05 7.83 -7.97
CA LEU A 191 -8.25 6.86 -6.90
C LEU A 191 -8.37 5.45 -7.48
N GLY A 192 -7.25 4.91 -7.94
CA GLY A 192 -7.11 3.52 -8.38
C GLY A 192 -6.74 3.32 -9.84
N GLY A 193 -6.48 4.41 -10.60
CA GLY A 193 -6.04 4.34 -11.98
C GLY A 193 -4.52 4.20 -12.06
N SER A 194 -3.83 5.31 -12.30
CA SER A 194 -2.39 5.30 -12.54
C SER A 194 -1.70 6.34 -11.64
N PRO A 195 -1.21 5.94 -10.46
CA PRO A 195 -0.63 6.86 -9.49
C PRO A 195 0.49 7.71 -10.10
N GLY A 196 0.42 9.03 -9.92
CA GLY A 196 1.46 9.95 -10.40
C GLY A 196 1.47 10.19 -11.93
N ASN A 197 0.43 9.77 -12.66
CA ASN A 197 0.38 9.91 -14.12
C ASN A 197 -0.72 10.84 -14.65
N LEU A 198 -1.36 11.60 -13.76
CA LEU A 198 -2.49 12.49 -14.06
C LEU A 198 -2.22 13.96 -13.71
N GLY A 199 -0.98 14.28 -13.29
CA GLY A 199 -0.62 15.55 -12.66
C GLY A 199 0.12 15.32 -11.33
N VAL A 200 0.30 16.39 -10.57
CA VAL A 200 0.91 16.35 -9.24
C VAL A 200 -0.18 16.49 -8.18
N LEU A 201 -0.47 15.42 -7.45
CA LEU A 201 -1.32 15.49 -6.25
C LEU A 201 -0.53 16.17 -5.13
N THR A 202 -1.09 17.22 -4.54
CA THR A 202 -0.46 17.96 -3.45
C THR A 202 -1.13 17.67 -2.11
N HIS A 203 -2.46 17.67 -2.08
CA HIS A 203 -3.27 17.46 -0.88
C HIS A 203 -4.54 16.72 -1.22
N PHE A 204 -5.20 16.21 -0.19
CA PHE A 204 -6.54 15.66 -0.28
C PHE A 204 -7.28 15.84 1.04
N SER A 205 -8.61 15.86 0.97
CA SER A 205 -9.47 15.85 2.14
C SER A 205 -10.16 14.50 2.26
N LEU A 206 -10.30 13.99 3.48
CA LEU A 206 -10.90 12.71 3.78
C LEU A 206 -11.78 12.77 5.03
N GLU A 207 -12.85 11.99 5.03
CA GLU A 207 -13.66 11.77 6.21
C GLU A 207 -12.97 10.79 7.17
N VAL A 208 -12.99 11.11 8.45
CA VAL A 208 -12.42 10.27 9.51
C VAL A 208 -13.51 9.70 10.40
N HIS A 209 -13.18 8.70 11.21
CA HIS A 209 -14.06 8.14 12.23
C HIS A 209 -13.64 8.64 13.61
N ARG A 210 -14.59 8.92 14.49
CA ARG A 210 -14.30 9.36 15.87
C ARG A 210 -14.27 8.16 16.80
N ASP A 211 -13.33 8.15 17.74
CA ASP A 211 -13.28 7.11 18.77
C ASP A 211 -14.58 7.01 19.59
N ALA A 212 -15.21 8.17 19.83
CA ALA A 212 -16.46 8.28 20.55
C ALA A 212 -17.63 7.52 19.89
N ASP A 213 -17.58 7.30 18.57
CA ASP A 213 -18.62 6.57 17.83
C ASP A 213 -18.43 5.03 17.92
N HIS A 214 -17.31 4.56 18.48
CA HIS A 214 -16.88 3.15 18.48
C HIS A 214 -16.38 2.67 19.87
N GLN A 215 -17.02 3.17 20.93
CA GLN A 215 -16.64 2.82 22.31
C GLN A 215 -16.77 1.32 22.58
N GLY A 216 -15.69 0.72 23.08
CA GLY A 216 -15.66 -0.72 23.37
C GLY A 216 -14.98 -1.57 22.30
N ALA A 217 -14.33 -0.95 21.31
CA ALA A 217 -13.45 -1.67 20.39
C ALA A 217 -12.41 -2.51 21.15
N LEU A 218 -12.12 -3.68 20.57
CA LEU A 218 -11.18 -4.66 21.10
C LEU A 218 -10.10 -4.93 20.07
N GLY A 219 -8.85 -4.97 20.51
CA GLY A 219 -7.72 -5.37 19.69
C GLY A 219 -6.94 -6.52 20.30
N LEU A 220 -6.40 -7.36 19.44
CA LEU A 220 -5.44 -8.41 19.78
C LEU A 220 -4.25 -8.28 18.84
N ARG A 221 -3.06 -8.21 19.42
CA ARG A 221 -1.79 -8.40 18.72
C ARG A 221 -1.09 -9.57 19.38
N ALA A 222 -1.15 -10.76 18.78
CA ALA A 222 -0.55 -11.98 19.29
C ALA A 222 0.74 -12.35 18.56
N VAL A 223 1.83 -12.62 19.28
CA VAL A 223 3.06 -13.13 18.69
C VAL A 223 3.23 -14.59 19.09
N HIS A 224 3.44 -15.46 18.11
CA HIS A 224 3.71 -16.87 18.30
C HIS A 224 5.08 -17.21 17.71
N LEU A 225 5.84 -18.06 18.41
CA LEU A 225 6.97 -18.75 17.78
C LEU A 225 6.47 -19.56 16.58
N TYR A 226 7.22 -19.48 15.49
CA TYR A 226 6.91 -20.20 14.26
C TYR A 226 6.89 -21.70 14.51
N ASP A 227 5.79 -22.31 14.11
CA ASP A 227 5.59 -23.75 14.09
C ASP A 227 4.58 -24.06 12.97
N LYS A 228 4.83 -25.11 12.20
CA LYS A 228 3.99 -25.48 11.05
C LYS A 228 2.55 -25.73 11.44
N GLU A 229 2.34 -26.51 12.51
CA GLU A 229 0.99 -26.88 12.95
C GLU A 229 0.23 -25.66 13.48
N LYS A 230 0.94 -24.77 14.18
CA LYS A 230 0.38 -23.51 14.64
C LYS A 230 0.00 -22.59 13.49
N LEU A 231 0.87 -22.44 12.48
CA LEU A 231 0.55 -21.65 11.29
C LEU A 231 -0.66 -22.24 10.56
N ARG A 232 -0.71 -23.56 10.38
CA ARG A 232 -1.84 -24.26 9.77
C ARG A 232 -3.16 -23.95 10.48
N LYS A 233 -3.18 -24.02 11.82
CA LYS A 233 -4.38 -23.69 12.62
C LYS A 233 -4.82 -22.24 12.44
N LEU A 234 -3.88 -21.30 12.57
CA LEU A 234 -4.17 -19.86 12.44
C LEU A 234 -4.67 -19.50 11.04
N LEU A 235 -4.02 -20.01 9.99
CA LEU A 235 -4.46 -19.82 8.60
C LEU A 235 -5.78 -20.53 8.31
N GLY A 236 -6.10 -21.63 9.00
CA GLY A 236 -7.41 -22.26 8.97
C GLY A 236 -8.52 -21.33 9.46
N HIS A 237 -8.31 -20.59 10.56
CA HIS A 237 -9.26 -19.59 11.04
C HIS A 237 -9.43 -18.43 10.04
N LEU A 238 -8.32 -17.95 9.46
CA LEU A 238 -8.34 -16.90 8.44
C LEU A 238 -9.08 -17.34 7.17
N ALA A 239 -8.83 -18.55 6.67
CA ALA A 239 -9.51 -19.13 5.52
C ALA A 239 -11.02 -19.29 5.78
N ALA A 240 -11.40 -19.81 6.95
CA ALA A 240 -12.81 -19.98 7.32
C ALA A 240 -13.54 -18.64 7.38
N MET A 241 -12.91 -17.60 7.94
CA MET A 241 -13.44 -16.23 7.94
C MET A 241 -13.59 -15.66 6.53
N SER A 242 -12.64 -15.94 5.63
CA SER A 242 -12.65 -15.48 4.24
C SER A 242 -13.75 -16.16 3.42
N ASP A 243 -13.95 -17.47 3.64
CA ASP A 243 -14.95 -18.30 2.97
C ASP A 243 -16.39 -17.99 3.45
N ASP A 244 -16.55 -17.53 4.70
CA ASP A 244 -17.85 -17.12 5.23
C ASP A 244 -18.31 -15.77 4.64
N GLY A 245 -19.15 -15.87 3.60
CA GLY A 245 -19.76 -14.72 2.94
C GLY A 245 -20.60 -13.82 3.84
N ASN A 246 -21.00 -14.28 5.02
CA ASN A 246 -21.82 -13.55 5.99
C ASN A 246 -21.07 -13.17 7.27
N PHE A 247 -19.76 -13.43 7.35
CA PHE A 247 -18.98 -13.12 8.54
C PHE A 247 -19.20 -11.65 8.96
N PRO A 248 -19.48 -11.38 10.25
CA PRO A 248 -19.77 -10.04 10.70
C PRO A 248 -18.69 -9.03 10.30
N ARG A 249 -19.10 -7.87 9.77
CA ARG A 249 -18.17 -6.90 9.18
C ARG A 249 -17.28 -6.19 10.19
N ASN A 250 -17.64 -6.24 11.48
CA ASN A 250 -16.95 -5.61 12.60
C ASN A 250 -15.65 -6.30 13.02
N TYR A 251 -15.28 -7.38 12.34
CA TYR A 251 -14.03 -8.09 12.61
C TYR A 251 -13.03 -7.90 11.47
N ASP A 252 -11.79 -7.66 11.88
CA ASP A 252 -10.63 -7.63 11.01
C ASP A 252 -9.62 -8.68 11.48
N LEU A 253 -8.95 -9.35 10.54
CA LEU A 253 -7.94 -10.37 10.83
C LEU A 253 -6.82 -10.33 9.80
N CYS A 254 -5.60 -10.22 10.31
CA CYS A 254 -4.35 -10.30 9.57
C CYS A 254 -3.43 -11.31 10.23
N ILE A 255 -2.79 -12.17 9.44
CA ILE A 255 -1.73 -13.06 9.90
C ILE A 255 -0.47 -12.73 9.11
N SER A 256 0.63 -12.51 9.82
CA SER A 256 1.94 -12.29 9.25
C SER A 256 2.90 -13.41 9.63
N VAL A 257 3.79 -13.78 8.71
CA VAL A 257 4.84 -14.78 8.94
C VAL A 257 6.18 -14.16 8.63
N LEU A 258 7.11 -14.25 9.57
CA LEU A 258 8.37 -13.51 9.55
C LEU A 258 9.53 -14.47 9.87
N SER A 259 10.58 -14.44 9.05
CA SER A 259 11.84 -15.16 9.30
C SER A 259 12.61 -14.59 10.51
N ALA A 260 13.61 -15.34 10.99
CA ALA A 260 14.54 -14.88 12.04
C ALA A 260 15.38 -13.69 11.56
N GLU A 261 16.06 -13.01 12.51
CA GLU A 261 16.94 -11.83 12.26
C GLU A 261 16.20 -10.56 11.82
N PHE A 262 14.87 -10.58 11.87
CA PHE A 262 14.05 -9.38 11.74
C PHE A 262 14.05 -8.59 13.06
N ASP A 263 14.32 -7.28 13.03
CA ASP A 263 14.11 -6.41 14.20
C ASP A 263 12.61 -6.21 14.46
N VAL A 264 12.01 -7.18 15.12
CA VAL A 264 10.59 -7.17 15.49
C VAL A 264 10.35 -6.19 16.65
N LEU A 265 11.37 -5.91 17.47
CA LEU A 265 11.23 -5.07 18.67
C LEU A 265 11.03 -3.61 18.33
N GLY A 266 11.66 -3.14 17.25
CA GLY A 266 11.33 -1.85 16.67
C GLY A 266 9.87 -1.76 16.20
N LEU A 267 9.25 -2.85 15.71
CA LEU A 267 7.79 -2.89 15.44
C LEU A 267 6.91 -2.77 16.70
N LEU A 268 7.49 -2.98 17.89
CA LEU A 268 6.78 -3.14 19.16
C LEU A 268 7.00 -1.96 20.10
N GLY A 269 7.58 -0.85 19.63
CA GLY A 269 7.63 0.41 20.36
C GLY A 269 8.57 0.43 21.57
N GLY A 270 9.78 -0.13 21.44
CA GLY A 270 10.81 -0.08 22.49
C GLY A 270 10.83 -1.27 23.43
N LEU A 271 10.21 -2.40 23.04
CA LEU A 271 10.19 -3.66 23.79
C LEU A 271 11.59 -4.28 23.99
N ASP A 272 12.63 -3.74 23.32
CA ASP A 272 14.02 -4.20 23.40
C ASP A 272 14.58 -4.16 24.82
N ALA A 273 14.34 -3.09 25.58
CA ALA A 273 14.83 -2.97 26.95
C ALA A 273 14.20 -4.01 27.90
N LYS A 274 12.90 -4.27 27.75
CA LYS A 274 12.16 -5.24 28.56
C LYS A 274 12.55 -6.68 28.19
N MET A 275 12.72 -6.96 26.91
CA MET A 275 13.12 -8.30 26.44
C MET A 275 14.58 -8.63 26.78
N ARG A 276 15.48 -7.63 26.84
CA ARG A 276 16.84 -7.81 27.40
C ARG A 276 16.82 -8.23 28.87
N GLU A 277 15.84 -7.78 29.64
CA GLU A 277 15.69 -8.11 31.06
C GLU A 277 15.02 -9.47 31.28
N GLU A 278 13.94 -9.76 30.54
CA GLU A 278 13.13 -10.97 30.73
C GLU A 278 13.64 -12.20 29.96
N HIS A 279 14.37 -12.01 28.85
CA HIS A 279 14.80 -13.09 27.93
C HIS A 279 16.23 -12.88 27.38
N PRO A 280 17.28 -12.82 28.23
CA PRO A 280 18.65 -12.52 27.79
C PRO A 280 19.24 -13.55 26.82
N GLU A 281 18.69 -14.77 26.77
CA GLU A 281 19.09 -15.86 25.87
C GLU A 281 18.88 -15.56 24.37
N ILE A 282 18.06 -14.55 24.03
CA ILE A 282 17.79 -14.16 22.64
C ILE A 282 18.80 -13.13 22.11
N PHE A 283 19.74 -12.66 22.93
CA PHE A 283 20.77 -11.71 22.52
C PHE A 283 22.09 -12.44 22.25
N GLY A 284 22.64 -12.25 21.05
CA GLY A 284 23.94 -12.78 20.66
C GLY A 284 25.08 -12.18 21.47
N THR A 285 26.28 -12.76 21.36
CA THR A 285 27.50 -12.29 22.08
C THR A 285 27.95 -10.88 21.68
N ASP A 286 27.42 -10.35 20.58
CA ASP A 286 27.62 -9.00 20.05
C ASP A 286 26.55 -7.98 20.52
N GLY A 287 25.55 -8.41 21.29
CA GLY A 287 24.50 -7.55 21.84
C GLY A 287 23.34 -7.26 20.88
N ASN A 288 23.29 -7.90 19.71
CA ASN A 288 22.16 -7.85 18.78
C ASN A 288 21.17 -9.00 19.06
N PRO A 289 19.85 -8.75 19.06
CA PRO A 289 18.88 -9.82 19.27
C PRO A 289 18.84 -10.78 18.06
N VAL A 290 19.08 -12.06 18.31
CA VAL A 290 18.75 -13.15 17.38
C VAL A 290 17.26 -13.42 17.53
N TRP A 291 16.43 -12.68 16.82
CA TRP A 291 14.97 -12.87 16.91
C TRP A 291 14.54 -14.20 16.29
N PRO A 292 13.75 -15.04 16.99
CA PRO A 292 13.23 -16.26 16.42
C PRO A 292 12.15 -15.98 15.37
N ARG A 293 12.02 -16.90 14.41
CA ARG A 293 10.95 -16.93 13.41
C ARG A 293 9.59 -16.87 14.11
N MET A 294 8.66 -16.13 13.55
CA MET A 294 7.39 -15.88 14.21
C MET A 294 6.19 -15.82 13.29
N ILE A 295 5.03 -15.95 13.92
CA ILE A 295 3.72 -15.69 13.36
C ILE A 295 3.12 -14.57 14.20
N VAL A 296 2.77 -13.45 13.55
CA VAL A 296 2.14 -12.31 14.20
C VAL A 296 0.68 -12.26 13.76
N VAL A 297 -0.23 -12.28 14.73
CA VAL A 297 -1.67 -12.22 14.51
C VAL A 297 -2.17 -10.87 14.96
N TYR A 298 -2.86 -10.18 14.07
CA TYR A 298 -3.63 -8.99 14.40
C TYR A 298 -5.10 -9.29 14.22
N ALA A 299 -5.87 -9.08 15.28
CA ALA A 299 -7.32 -9.22 15.25
C ALA A 299 -7.96 -8.00 15.88
N GLN A 300 -9.10 -7.59 15.35
CA GLN A 300 -9.89 -6.51 15.92
C GLN A 300 -11.37 -6.87 15.92
N TRP A 301 -12.08 -6.29 16.88
CA TRP A 301 -13.53 -6.12 16.83
C TRP A 301 -13.93 -4.67 17.13
N VAL A 302 -14.89 -4.13 16.37
CA VAL A 302 -15.40 -2.77 16.57
C VAL A 302 -16.94 -2.73 16.67
N PRO A 303 -17.54 -2.08 17.68
CA PRO A 303 -18.99 -1.92 17.72
C PRO A 303 -19.47 -0.91 16.68
N PHE A 304 -20.56 -1.22 16.00
CA PHE A 304 -21.29 -0.30 15.12
C PHE A 304 -22.66 0.09 15.67
N GLY A 305 -23.13 -0.60 16.70
CA GLY A 305 -24.36 -0.27 17.43
C GLY A 305 -24.24 -0.59 18.92
N PRO A 306 -25.16 -0.07 19.76
CA PRO A 306 -25.12 -0.25 21.21
C PRO A 306 -25.32 -1.71 21.65
N ASP A 307 -25.99 -2.52 20.83
CA ASP A 307 -26.28 -3.93 21.13
C ASP A 307 -25.23 -4.90 20.58
N ASP A 308 -24.24 -4.41 19.83
CA ASP A 308 -23.17 -5.24 19.28
C ASP A 308 -22.32 -5.81 20.42
N LYS A 309 -22.13 -7.13 20.41
CA LYS A 309 -21.30 -7.83 21.40
C LYS A 309 -20.21 -8.66 20.70
N PRO A 310 -18.96 -8.62 21.19
CA PRO A 310 -17.90 -9.43 20.62
C PRO A 310 -18.08 -10.89 21.02
N ASN A 311 -17.97 -11.81 20.06
CA ASN A 311 -17.65 -13.20 20.33
C ASN A 311 -16.18 -13.32 20.78
N MET A 312 -15.96 -13.44 22.09
CA MET A 312 -14.59 -13.58 22.64
C MET A 312 -13.88 -14.85 22.16
N GLN A 313 -14.62 -15.91 21.78
CA GLN A 313 -14.02 -17.14 21.27
C GLN A 313 -13.16 -16.89 20.02
N PHE A 314 -13.49 -15.88 19.21
CA PHE A 314 -12.69 -15.45 18.07
C PHE A 314 -11.26 -15.10 18.50
N PHE A 315 -11.09 -14.29 19.54
CA PHE A 315 -9.79 -13.89 20.04
C PHE A 315 -9.07 -15.04 20.76
N GLU A 316 -9.80 -15.83 21.54
CA GLU A 316 -9.26 -16.98 22.27
C GLU A 316 -8.58 -18.00 21.36
N GLN A 317 -9.23 -18.32 20.23
CA GLN A 317 -8.68 -19.25 19.23
C GLN A 317 -7.38 -18.73 18.60
N LEU A 318 -7.29 -17.43 18.37
CA LEU A 318 -6.14 -16.79 17.74
C LEU A 318 -4.95 -16.67 18.69
N ARG A 319 -5.18 -16.44 19.99
CA ARG A 319 -4.11 -16.26 20.98
C ARG A 319 -3.66 -17.55 21.67
N THR A 320 -4.32 -18.69 21.42
CA THR A 320 -3.94 -19.95 22.08
C THR A 320 -2.52 -20.37 21.69
N GLY A 321 -1.66 -20.60 22.68
CA GLY A 321 -0.24 -20.97 22.44
C GLY A 321 0.62 -19.84 21.87
N HIS A 322 0.25 -18.58 22.15
CA HIS A 322 1.10 -17.40 21.96
C HIS A 322 2.36 -17.47 22.82
N TRP A 323 3.36 -16.68 22.45
CA TRP A 323 4.57 -16.48 23.23
C TRP A 323 4.49 -15.21 24.08
N PHE A 324 4.16 -14.06 23.49
CA PHE A 324 3.99 -12.79 24.21
C PHE A 324 3.00 -11.85 23.48
N GLN A 325 2.57 -10.78 24.18
CA GLN A 325 1.47 -9.86 23.81
C GLN A 325 0.23 -10.66 23.40
N SER A 326 -0.70 -10.97 24.29
CA SER A 326 -1.89 -11.76 23.90
C SER A 326 -3.16 -11.29 24.56
N GLU A 327 -3.07 -10.21 25.30
CA GLU A 327 -4.22 -9.62 25.95
C GLU A 327 -5.13 -9.03 24.87
N VAL A 328 -6.42 -9.30 25.03
CA VAL A 328 -7.44 -8.62 24.25
C VAL A 328 -7.68 -7.28 24.91
N GLU A 329 -7.13 -6.23 24.31
CA GLU A 329 -7.15 -4.89 24.87
C GLU A 329 -8.40 -4.15 24.44
N LYS A 330 -9.09 -3.52 25.40
CA LYS A 330 -10.16 -2.55 25.12
C LYS A 330 -9.57 -1.15 25.06
N LYS A 331 -9.46 -0.59 23.86
CA LYS A 331 -8.86 0.73 23.61
C LYS A 331 -9.64 1.51 22.56
N PRO A 332 -9.52 2.85 22.51
CA PRO A 332 -9.97 3.65 21.39
C PRO A 332 -9.39 3.15 20.06
N MET A 333 -10.14 3.33 18.97
CA MET A 333 -9.74 2.86 17.64
C MET A 333 -8.48 3.57 17.12
N SER A 334 -8.30 4.86 17.45
CA SER A 334 -7.09 5.61 17.14
C SER A 334 -5.84 5.01 17.82
N GLU A 335 -5.97 4.50 19.05
CA GLU A 335 -4.89 3.81 19.75
C GLU A 335 -4.65 2.40 19.21
N LEU A 336 -5.72 1.65 18.89
CA LEU A 336 -5.62 0.32 18.27
C LEU A 336 -4.88 0.42 16.93
N THR A 337 -5.30 1.32 16.05
CA THR A 337 -4.65 1.55 14.75
C THR A 337 -3.18 1.97 14.89
N ALA A 338 -2.84 2.79 15.89
CA ALA A 338 -1.45 3.15 16.19
C ALA A 338 -0.59 1.95 16.61
N GLY A 339 -1.18 1.02 17.39
CA GLY A 339 -0.53 -0.23 17.80
C GLY A 339 -0.18 -1.17 16.64
N TRP A 340 -0.71 -0.90 15.46
CA TRP A 340 -0.52 -1.70 14.26
C TRP A 340 0.53 -1.17 13.30
N ILE A 341 0.99 0.07 13.52
CA ILE A 341 2.05 0.66 12.72
C ILE A 341 3.37 -0.03 13.05
N PHE A 342 4.00 -0.51 11.99
CA PHE A 342 5.36 -0.96 11.97
C PHE A 342 6.29 0.25 12.05
N ARG A 343 6.89 0.47 13.22
CA ARG A 343 7.74 1.66 13.47
C ARG A 343 9.14 1.51 12.88
N ASN A 344 9.53 0.32 12.45
CA ASN A 344 10.76 0.13 11.73
C ASN A 344 10.63 0.55 10.28
N THR A 345 11.72 1.12 9.76
CA THR A 345 11.85 1.53 8.36
C THR A 345 11.74 0.34 7.41
N ARG A 346 12.11 -0.86 7.86
CA ARG A 346 12.37 -2.01 7.00
C ARG A 346 12.26 -3.34 7.72
N GLU A 347 11.86 -4.38 6.97
CA GLU A 347 11.92 -5.77 7.38
C GLU A 347 13.34 -6.35 7.34
N PHE A 348 13.99 -6.36 6.18
CA PHE A 348 15.39 -6.77 6.04
C PHE A 348 16.11 -5.82 5.10
N ASP A 349 17.33 -5.38 5.42
CA ASP A 349 18.18 -4.54 4.54
C ASP A 349 18.77 -5.31 3.34
N LEU A 350 17.93 -6.04 2.63
CA LEU A 350 18.28 -6.95 1.53
C LEU A 350 17.40 -6.75 0.29
N PRO A 351 17.88 -7.12 -0.90
CA PRO A 351 17.04 -7.28 -2.07
C PRO A 351 15.88 -8.27 -1.83
N TYR A 352 14.78 -8.16 -2.59
CA TYR A 352 13.66 -9.08 -2.46
C TYR A 352 12.90 -9.33 -3.76
N VAL A 353 12.23 -10.48 -3.81
CA VAL A 353 11.19 -10.81 -4.79
C VAL A 353 9.83 -10.69 -4.12
N LYS A 354 9.02 -9.73 -4.57
CA LYS A 354 7.71 -9.45 -4.00
C LYS A 354 6.56 -9.91 -4.89
N ARG A 355 5.51 -10.42 -4.26
CA ARG A 355 4.24 -10.77 -4.91
C ARG A 355 3.06 -10.34 -4.05
N THR A 356 2.06 -9.73 -4.68
CA THR A 356 0.78 -9.45 -4.03
C THR A 356 -0.36 -9.99 -4.86
N TYR A 357 -1.11 -10.91 -4.27
CA TYR A 357 -2.21 -11.61 -4.92
C TYR A 357 -3.53 -11.30 -4.23
N LEU A 358 -4.57 -11.17 -5.04
CA LEU A 358 -5.96 -11.17 -4.58
C LEU A 358 -6.68 -12.43 -5.04
N THR A 359 -7.69 -12.85 -4.28
CA THR A 359 -8.62 -13.90 -4.68
C THR A 359 -10.04 -13.50 -4.32
N LYS A 360 -11.01 -13.99 -5.10
CA LYS A 360 -12.44 -14.00 -4.72
C LYS A 360 -12.93 -15.38 -4.26
N SER A 361 -12.01 -16.32 -4.03
CA SER A 361 -12.35 -17.67 -3.60
C SER A 361 -13.16 -17.63 -2.29
N LYS A 362 -14.13 -18.53 -2.19
CA LYS A 362 -14.94 -18.76 -0.99
C LYS A 362 -14.85 -20.23 -0.56
N THR A 363 -13.79 -20.90 -1.00
CA THR A 363 -13.54 -22.33 -0.79
C THR A 363 -12.08 -22.60 -0.40
N LEU A 364 -11.34 -21.60 0.09
CA LEU A 364 -9.93 -21.75 0.46
C LEU A 364 -9.72 -22.90 1.47
N VAL A 365 -10.64 -23.08 2.41
CA VAL A 365 -10.58 -24.21 3.36
C VAL A 365 -10.65 -25.56 2.65
N LYS A 366 -11.49 -25.67 1.62
CA LYS A 366 -11.75 -26.93 0.90
C LYS A 366 -10.74 -27.22 -0.21
N ASP A 367 -10.17 -26.17 -0.79
CA ASP A 367 -9.29 -26.26 -1.96
C ASP A 367 -7.82 -26.57 -1.58
N GLY A 368 -7.54 -26.83 -0.30
CA GLY A 368 -6.20 -27.15 0.19
C GLY A 368 -5.26 -25.94 0.29
N TRP A 369 -5.80 -24.72 0.27
CA TRP A 369 -5.01 -23.50 0.31
C TRP A 369 -4.12 -23.40 1.55
N VAL A 370 -4.66 -23.77 2.71
CA VAL A 370 -3.94 -23.69 4.00
C VAL A 370 -2.67 -24.54 3.98
N ASP A 371 -2.76 -25.80 3.56
CA ASP A 371 -1.59 -26.69 3.51
C ASP A 371 -0.58 -26.24 2.47
N TRP A 372 -1.08 -25.79 1.31
CA TRP A 372 -0.23 -25.24 0.26
C TRP A 372 0.57 -24.05 0.78
N VAL A 373 -0.09 -23.02 1.34
CA VAL A 373 0.62 -21.80 1.78
C VAL A 373 1.57 -22.08 2.95
N VAL A 374 1.21 -22.96 3.89
CA VAL A 374 2.12 -23.39 4.97
C VAL A 374 3.37 -24.05 4.38
N GLY A 375 3.19 -24.98 3.43
CA GLY A 375 4.30 -25.64 2.76
C GLY A 375 5.22 -24.66 2.04
N ARG A 376 4.65 -23.73 1.25
CA ARG A 376 5.44 -22.72 0.53
C ARG A 376 6.22 -21.82 1.48
N MET A 377 5.59 -21.31 2.54
CA MET A 377 6.25 -20.44 3.54
C MET A 377 7.38 -21.17 4.27
N ASP A 378 7.17 -22.44 4.61
CA ASP A 378 8.16 -23.22 5.35
C ASP A 378 9.46 -23.45 4.57
N GLU A 379 9.41 -23.60 3.26
CA GLU A 379 10.60 -23.72 2.41
C GLU A 379 11.58 -22.54 2.57
N ILE A 380 11.07 -21.36 2.92
CA ILE A 380 11.89 -20.18 3.18
C ILE A 380 12.15 -20.00 4.68
N VAL A 381 11.12 -20.14 5.51
CA VAL A 381 11.22 -19.84 6.94
C VAL A 381 12.00 -20.90 7.72
N ALA A 382 11.89 -22.18 7.39
CA ALA A 382 12.50 -23.25 8.18
C ALA A 382 14.01 -23.44 7.99
N PRO A 383 14.60 -23.30 6.78
CA PRO A 383 16.05 -23.31 6.64
C PRO A 383 16.68 -22.05 7.25
N SER A 384 17.87 -22.17 7.84
CA SER A 384 18.65 -21.03 8.33
C SER A 384 19.85 -20.71 7.45
N THR A 385 20.05 -21.47 6.37
CA THR A 385 21.26 -21.44 5.52
C THR A 385 20.92 -21.28 4.03
N ASN A 386 19.67 -20.96 3.69
CA ASN A 386 19.24 -20.77 2.30
C ASN A 386 19.54 -19.35 1.77
N GLY A 387 20.01 -18.42 2.63
CA GLY A 387 20.26 -17.03 2.26
C GLY A 387 18.99 -16.28 1.87
N GLN A 388 17.83 -16.68 2.41
CA GLN A 388 16.52 -16.12 2.11
C GLN A 388 15.69 -15.91 3.38
N TRP A 389 14.91 -14.83 3.41
CA TRP A 389 14.08 -14.43 4.54
C TRP A 389 12.69 -14.03 4.07
N LEU A 390 11.67 -14.46 4.81
CA LEU A 390 10.29 -14.21 4.46
C LEU A 390 9.71 -13.08 5.31
N SER A 391 8.99 -12.15 4.66
CA SER A 391 7.93 -11.38 5.28
C SER A 391 6.65 -11.57 4.48
N ALA A 392 5.67 -12.25 5.07
CA ALA A 392 4.38 -12.49 4.43
C ALA A 392 3.26 -11.90 5.26
N GLN A 393 2.24 -11.39 4.58
CA GLN A 393 1.03 -10.83 5.17
C GLN A 393 -0.21 -11.38 4.46
N LEU A 394 -1.14 -11.90 5.26
CA LEU A 394 -2.39 -12.51 4.81
C LEU A 394 -3.54 -11.79 5.49
N GLN A 395 -4.26 -11.00 4.70
CA GLN A 395 -5.31 -10.11 5.16
C GLN A 395 -6.65 -10.55 4.60
N CYS A 396 -7.62 -10.77 5.49
CA CYS A 396 -8.99 -11.03 5.09
C CYS A 396 -9.70 -9.72 4.73
N TYR A 397 -10.37 -9.67 3.58
CA TYR A 397 -11.20 -8.55 3.12
C TYR A 397 -12.66 -8.97 2.80
N GLY A 398 -12.93 -10.28 2.75
CA GLY A 398 -14.14 -10.88 2.18
C GLY A 398 -15.47 -10.67 2.90
N GLY A 399 -16.47 -11.48 2.55
CA GLY A 399 -17.82 -11.31 3.07
C GLY A 399 -18.55 -10.15 2.39
N LYS A 400 -19.81 -10.40 2.01
CA LYS A 400 -20.63 -9.43 1.25
C LYS A 400 -20.94 -8.16 2.04
N ASN A 401 -20.78 -8.22 3.36
CA ASN A 401 -21.08 -7.12 4.28
C ASN A 401 -19.85 -6.24 4.57
N SER A 402 -18.65 -6.62 4.12
CA SER A 402 -17.45 -5.82 4.34
C SER A 402 -17.53 -4.50 3.59
N MET A 403 -16.92 -3.46 4.17
CA MET A 403 -16.82 -2.16 3.51
C MET A 403 -15.89 -2.23 2.28
N PHE A 404 -14.91 -3.14 2.27
CA PHE A 404 -14.14 -3.45 1.07
C PHE A 404 -15.05 -3.77 -0.14
N THR A 405 -16.03 -4.67 0.02
CA THR A 405 -16.97 -5.00 -1.06
C THR A 405 -18.06 -3.95 -1.25
N ARG A 406 -18.65 -3.42 -0.17
CA ARG A 406 -19.76 -2.46 -0.27
C ARG A 406 -19.38 -1.13 -0.91
N ASN A 407 -18.11 -0.74 -0.84
CA ASN A 407 -17.61 0.49 -1.46
C ASN A 407 -17.23 0.31 -2.95
N ALA A 408 -17.47 -0.84 -3.57
CA ALA A 408 -17.08 -1.11 -4.96
C ALA A 408 -17.58 -0.07 -5.99
N SER A 409 -18.73 0.55 -5.72
CA SER A 409 -19.34 1.56 -6.60
C SER A 409 -19.36 2.94 -5.97
N ASN A 410 -18.41 3.26 -5.08
CA ASN A 410 -18.38 4.58 -4.44
C ASN A 410 -17.95 5.69 -5.42
N GLY A 411 -17.37 5.37 -6.58
CA GLY A 411 -16.89 6.28 -7.62
C GLY A 411 -15.37 6.36 -7.74
N THR A 412 -14.63 5.52 -7.01
CA THR A 412 -13.19 5.24 -7.21
C THR A 412 -13.00 4.16 -8.27
N SER A 413 -11.80 3.99 -8.80
CA SER A 413 -11.49 2.95 -9.79
C SER A 413 -10.77 1.73 -9.23
N TYR A 414 -10.57 1.64 -7.91
CA TYR A 414 -9.94 0.49 -7.25
C TYR A 414 -10.57 -0.83 -7.72
N SER A 415 -9.74 -1.71 -8.26
CA SER A 415 -10.18 -2.97 -8.83
C SER A 415 -10.36 -4.06 -7.76
N TRP A 416 -10.96 -5.17 -8.18
CA TRP A 416 -11.02 -6.41 -7.40
C TRP A 416 -11.76 -6.29 -6.06
N ARG A 417 -12.76 -5.41 -5.97
CA ARG A 417 -13.53 -5.16 -4.75
C ARG A 417 -14.43 -6.34 -4.32
N ASP A 418 -14.51 -7.37 -5.16
CA ASP A 418 -15.11 -8.68 -4.86
C ASP A 418 -14.14 -9.66 -4.17
N SER A 419 -12.90 -9.25 -3.89
CA SER A 419 -11.88 -10.11 -3.30
C SER A 419 -12.13 -10.41 -1.83
N THR A 420 -11.78 -11.63 -1.42
CA THR A 420 -11.98 -12.17 -0.09
C THR A 420 -10.71 -12.21 0.75
N MET A 421 -9.55 -12.33 0.11
CA MET A 421 -8.24 -12.37 0.75
C MET A 421 -7.20 -11.62 -0.11
N CYS A 422 -6.27 -10.95 0.57
CA CYS A 422 -5.04 -10.46 -0.01
C CYS A 422 -3.86 -11.18 0.63
N MET A 423 -2.91 -11.62 -0.20
CA MET A 423 -1.68 -12.28 0.23
C MET A 423 -0.49 -11.53 -0.37
N THR A 424 0.30 -10.92 0.50
CA THR A 424 1.54 -10.22 0.16
C THR A 424 2.70 -11.04 0.67
N ILE A 425 3.67 -11.31 -0.18
CA ILE A 425 4.82 -12.15 0.12
C ILE A 425 6.07 -11.45 -0.37
N ASP A 426 6.98 -11.20 0.56
CA ASP A 426 8.27 -10.58 0.33
C ASP A 426 9.31 -11.65 0.65
N ASN A 427 9.98 -12.16 -0.37
CA ASN A 427 11.10 -13.09 -0.22
C ASN A 427 12.41 -12.31 -0.38
N PHE A 428 12.96 -11.87 0.75
CA PHE A 428 14.26 -11.23 0.82
C PHE A 428 15.36 -12.25 0.61
N HIS A 429 16.45 -11.83 -0.02
CA HIS A 429 17.52 -12.75 -0.39
C HIS A 429 18.87 -12.06 -0.41
N GLU A 430 19.93 -12.84 -0.17
CA GLU A 430 21.29 -12.41 -0.51
C GLU A 430 21.37 -12.13 -2.03
N PRO A 431 22.18 -11.17 -2.49
CA PRO A 431 22.25 -10.82 -3.92
C PRO A 431 22.45 -12.01 -4.87
N GLU A 432 23.30 -12.97 -4.49
CA GLU A 432 23.59 -14.21 -5.22
C GLU A 432 22.41 -15.20 -5.26
N LYS A 433 21.41 -15.03 -4.40
CA LYS A 433 20.22 -15.87 -4.27
C LYS A 433 19.01 -15.38 -5.08
N LYS A 434 19.15 -14.31 -5.87
CA LYS A 434 18.06 -13.75 -6.71
C LYS A 434 17.35 -14.82 -7.55
N ALA A 435 18.10 -15.65 -8.27
CA ALA A 435 17.51 -16.68 -9.13
C ALA A 435 16.72 -17.75 -8.35
N GLU A 436 17.18 -18.13 -7.15
CA GLU A 436 16.47 -19.08 -6.29
C GLU A 436 15.17 -18.47 -5.75
N ALA A 437 15.21 -17.21 -5.32
CA ALA A 437 14.03 -16.47 -4.86
C ALA A 437 12.99 -16.29 -5.97
N GLU A 438 13.43 -15.98 -7.20
CA GLU A 438 12.57 -15.87 -8.39
C GLU A 438 11.95 -17.22 -8.76
N ALA A 439 12.72 -18.31 -8.72
CA ALA A 439 12.22 -19.66 -9.00
C ALA A 439 11.16 -20.12 -7.98
N TRP A 440 11.37 -19.79 -6.71
CA TRP A 440 10.39 -20.05 -5.64
C TRP A 440 9.09 -19.26 -5.87
N ALA A 441 9.20 -17.96 -6.20
CA ALA A 441 8.04 -17.12 -6.51
C ALA A 441 7.30 -17.59 -7.77
N ALA A 442 8.01 -17.99 -8.82
CA ALA A 442 7.42 -18.53 -10.05
C ALA A 442 6.66 -19.84 -9.82
N THR A 443 7.09 -20.65 -8.85
CA THR A 443 6.34 -21.84 -8.42
C THR A 443 5.04 -21.43 -7.71
N ASN A 444 5.06 -20.40 -6.86
CA ASN A 444 3.84 -19.86 -6.26
C ASN A 444 2.87 -19.34 -7.32
N ASP A 445 3.38 -18.63 -8.34
CA ASP A 445 2.58 -18.10 -9.45
C ASP A 445 1.90 -19.25 -10.22
N ARG A 446 2.66 -20.30 -10.57
CA ARG A 446 2.18 -21.47 -11.33
C ARG A 446 1.14 -22.30 -10.59
N GLU A 447 1.32 -22.51 -9.29
CA GLU A 447 0.45 -23.37 -8.48
C GLU A 447 -0.73 -22.60 -7.86
N GLY A 448 -0.51 -21.34 -7.51
CA GLY A 448 -1.48 -20.50 -6.82
C GLY A 448 -2.50 -19.83 -7.74
N LEU A 449 -2.14 -19.56 -9.01
CA LEU A 449 -2.93 -18.74 -9.92
C LEU A 449 -3.43 -19.48 -11.17
N GLY A 450 -4.41 -18.87 -11.84
CA GLY A 450 -4.97 -19.35 -13.11
C GLY A 450 -6.11 -20.36 -12.91
N ALA A 451 -6.67 -20.89 -14.01
CA ALA A 451 -7.90 -21.69 -13.97
C ALA A 451 -7.85 -22.91 -13.02
N LYS A 452 -6.66 -23.44 -12.74
CA LYS A 452 -6.41 -24.55 -11.81
C LYS A 452 -5.73 -24.12 -10.51
N GLY A 453 -5.43 -22.83 -10.33
CA GLY A 453 -4.70 -22.29 -9.20
C GLY A 453 -5.39 -22.54 -7.86
N ILE A 454 -4.60 -22.85 -6.83
CA ILE A 454 -5.09 -23.18 -5.49
C ILE A 454 -5.63 -21.94 -4.77
N PHE A 455 -5.00 -20.77 -4.97
CA PHE A 455 -5.39 -19.53 -4.30
C PHE A 455 -6.42 -18.74 -5.09
N SER A 456 -6.18 -18.50 -6.38
CA SER A 456 -7.07 -17.71 -7.23
C SER A 456 -7.21 -18.30 -8.62
N LYS A 457 -8.46 -18.37 -9.11
CA LYS A 457 -8.77 -18.87 -10.45
C LYS A 457 -8.48 -17.86 -11.57
N GLN A 458 -8.15 -16.64 -11.19
CA GLN A 458 -7.78 -15.53 -12.05
C GLN A 458 -6.57 -14.84 -11.44
N GLU A 459 -5.59 -14.46 -12.25
CA GLU A 459 -4.50 -13.61 -11.79
C GLU A 459 -5.04 -12.20 -11.49
N ARG A 460 -4.97 -11.80 -10.23
CA ARG A 460 -5.48 -10.52 -9.73
C ARG A 460 -4.40 -9.85 -8.91
N ARG A 461 -3.93 -8.73 -9.42
CA ARG A 461 -2.80 -7.96 -8.91
C ARG A 461 -3.27 -6.58 -8.46
N VAL A 462 -2.43 -5.93 -7.67
CA VAL A 462 -2.64 -4.56 -7.18
C VAL A 462 -1.45 -3.70 -7.56
N LEU A 463 -1.71 -2.42 -7.85
CA LEU A 463 -0.70 -1.50 -8.40
C LEU A 463 0.53 -1.30 -7.51
N TRP A 464 0.35 -1.44 -6.20
CA TRP A 464 1.45 -1.31 -5.25
C TRP A 464 2.35 -2.55 -5.26
N GLY A 465 1.81 -3.76 -5.49
CA GLY A 465 2.48 -5.08 -5.46
C GLY A 465 2.78 -5.67 -6.84
N SER A 466 3.31 -4.85 -7.75
CA SER A 466 3.44 -5.16 -9.18
C SER A 466 4.66 -6.04 -9.50
N TYR A 467 4.52 -6.95 -10.47
CA TYR A 467 5.57 -7.88 -10.91
C TYR A 467 5.34 -8.37 -12.34
N GLY A 468 6.32 -9.07 -12.93
CA GLY A 468 6.21 -9.63 -14.28
C GLY A 468 6.39 -8.56 -15.36
N SER A 469 5.42 -8.41 -16.27
CA SER A 469 5.47 -7.32 -17.26
C SER A 469 5.18 -5.98 -16.58
N PHE A 470 6.03 -4.99 -16.87
CA PHE A 470 5.87 -3.61 -16.45
C PHE A 470 5.30 -2.71 -17.56
N ASP A 471 4.87 -3.26 -18.68
CA ASP A 471 3.96 -2.58 -19.59
C ASP A 471 2.52 -2.83 -19.14
N LEU A 472 1.93 -1.86 -18.43
CA LEU A 472 0.60 -2.03 -17.84
C LEU A 472 -0.49 -2.24 -18.91
N ASP A 473 -0.30 -1.80 -20.16
CA ASP A 473 -1.25 -2.09 -21.25
C ASP A 473 -1.19 -3.56 -21.68
N SER A 474 -0.03 -4.20 -21.59
CA SER A 474 0.12 -5.62 -21.95
C SER A 474 -0.51 -6.58 -20.93
N VAL A 475 -0.67 -6.14 -19.68
CA VAL A 475 -1.18 -6.95 -18.55
C VAL A 475 -2.34 -6.29 -17.82
N TRP A 476 -3.07 -5.39 -18.48
CA TRP A 476 -4.13 -4.59 -17.85
C TRP A 476 -5.20 -5.45 -17.16
N ASP A 477 -5.49 -6.63 -17.73
CA ASP A 477 -6.50 -7.58 -17.28
C ASP A 477 -6.15 -8.27 -15.96
N THR A 478 -4.90 -8.14 -15.51
CA THR A 478 -4.46 -8.57 -14.17
C THR A 478 -4.64 -7.48 -13.11
N TYR A 479 -4.81 -6.21 -13.50
CA TYR A 479 -4.96 -5.07 -12.57
C TYR A 479 -6.37 -4.45 -12.58
N TYR A 480 -7.16 -4.69 -13.62
CA TYR A 480 -8.52 -4.15 -13.78
C TYR A 480 -9.51 -5.25 -14.15
N GLU A 481 -10.71 -5.22 -13.54
CA GLU A 481 -11.67 -6.31 -13.71
C GLU A 481 -12.26 -6.44 -15.11
N ASP A 482 -12.30 -5.35 -15.87
CA ASP A 482 -12.92 -5.33 -17.19
C ASP A 482 -12.32 -4.25 -18.11
N ARG A 483 -12.48 -4.49 -19.41
CA ARG A 483 -11.96 -3.61 -20.46
C ARG A 483 -12.63 -2.22 -20.45
N PRO A 484 -13.96 -2.07 -20.29
CA PRO A 484 -14.60 -0.76 -20.19
C PRO A 484 -14.02 0.15 -19.10
N LYS A 485 -13.74 -0.39 -17.91
CA LYS A 485 -13.06 0.34 -16.83
C LYS A 485 -11.70 0.84 -17.30
N TYR A 486 -10.87 -0.03 -17.86
CA TYR A 486 -9.54 0.34 -18.33
C TYR A 486 -9.62 1.43 -19.40
N GLU A 487 -10.52 1.30 -20.37
CA GLU A 487 -10.73 2.30 -21.42
C GLU A 487 -11.20 3.65 -20.88
N ARG A 488 -12.07 3.68 -19.86
CA ARG A 488 -12.44 4.92 -19.16
C ARG A 488 -11.21 5.59 -18.53
N LEU A 489 -10.33 4.82 -17.90
CA LEU A 489 -9.07 5.34 -17.35
C LEU A 489 -8.14 5.86 -18.45
N MET A 490 -8.04 5.16 -19.60
CA MET A 490 -7.23 5.61 -20.74
C MET A 490 -7.68 6.98 -21.27
N GLN A 491 -8.99 7.22 -21.26
CA GLN A 491 -9.57 8.48 -21.67
C GLN A 491 -9.36 9.60 -20.65
N ALA A 492 -9.57 9.32 -19.36
CA ALA A 492 -9.27 10.27 -18.29
C ALA A 492 -7.79 10.69 -18.34
N ARG A 493 -6.88 9.73 -18.61
CA ARG A 493 -5.46 10.03 -18.78
C ARG A 493 -5.14 10.85 -20.02
N LYS A 494 -5.83 10.64 -21.15
CA LYS A 494 -5.68 11.49 -22.34
C LYS A 494 -6.01 12.95 -22.03
N TYR A 495 -7.01 13.21 -21.18
CA TYR A 495 -7.37 14.55 -20.73
C TYR A 495 -6.36 15.13 -19.72
N ALA A 496 -5.90 14.30 -18.76
CA ALA A 496 -5.01 14.75 -17.69
C ALA A 496 -3.52 14.90 -18.10
N ASP A 497 -3.07 14.15 -19.11
CA ASP A 497 -1.69 14.15 -19.60
C ASP A 497 -1.64 14.04 -21.14
N PRO A 498 -2.15 15.07 -21.87
CA PRO A 498 -2.26 15.04 -23.32
C PRO A 498 -0.90 14.91 -24.01
N ASP A 499 0.14 15.51 -23.42
CA ASP A 499 1.49 15.57 -23.97
C ASP A 499 2.37 14.38 -23.50
N GLY A 500 1.97 13.67 -22.43
CA GLY A 500 2.70 12.50 -21.94
C GLY A 500 3.83 12.86 -20.99
N ILE A 501 3.79 14.06 -20.42
CA ILE A 501 4.83 14.57 -19.53
C ILE A 501 4.84 13.82 -18.21
N PHE A 502 3.73 13.20 -17.80
CA PHE A 502 3.66 12.32 -16.61
C PHE A 502 3.70 10.84 -17.02
N THR A 503 4.42 10.51 -18.09
CA THR A 503 4.61 9.14 -18.59
C THR A 503 6.10 8.78 -18.72
N PRO A 504 6.87 8.74 -17.61
CA PRO A 504 8.30 8.44 -17.64
C PRO A 504 8.61 6.94 -17.81
N ASN A 505 7.65 6.06 -17.53
CA ASN A 505 7.78 4.61 -17.61
C ASN A 505 6.47 3.96 -18.12
N THR A 506 6.52 2.68 -18.47
CA THR A 506 5.41 1.94 -19.11
C THR A 506 4.40 1.37 -18.11
N PHE A 507 4.69 1.41 -16.81
CA PHE A 507 3.82 0.84 -15.79
C PHE A 507 2.72 1.85 -15.38
N CYS A 508 1.93 2.22 -16.37
CA CYS A 508 0.89 3.24 -16.25
C CYS A 508 -0.23 3.00 -17.25
N VAL A 509 -1.46 3.45 -16.93
CA VAL A 509 -2.63 3.20 -17.79
C VAL A 509 -2.40 3.84 -19.15
N LYS A 510 -2.50 3.12 -20.26
CA LYS A 510 -2.23 3.69 -21.58
C LYS A 510 -3.05 4.95 -21.87
N ARG A 511 -2.47 5.94 -22.53
CA ARG A 511 -3.23 7.09 -23.02
C ARG A 511 -4.06 6.68 -24.25
N ALA A 512 -5.32 7.07 -24.30
CA ALA A 512 -6.13 6.81 -25.49
C ALA A 512 -5.54 7.52 -26.73
N ALA A 513 -5.62 6.86 -27.90
CA ALA A 513 -5.06 7.38 -29.15
C ALA A 513 -5.69 8.72 -29.60
N HIS A 514 -4.99 9.44 -30.46
CA HIS A 514 -5.53 10.62 -31.14
C HIS A 514 -6.61 10.20 -32.15
N GLY A 515 -7.85 10.21 -31.69
CA GLY A 515 -9.09 10.21 -32.46
C GLY A 515 -10.09 11.16 -31.82
N PRO A 516 -11.19 11.52 -32.51
CA PRO A 516 -12.16 12.50 -32.02
C PRO A 516 -12.64 12.10 -30.62
N SER A 517 -12.46 13.01 -29.67
CA SER A 517 -12.93 12.87 -28.30
C SER A 517 -14.46 12.81 -28.31
N LYS A 518 -15.04 11.61 -28.23
CA LYS A 518 -16.48 11.44 -27.95
C LYS A 518 -16.88 11.90 -26.54
N ILE A 519 -15.91 12.29 -25.72
CA ILE A 519 -16.13 12.66 -24.31
C ILE A 519 -16.62 14.10 -24.19
N ARG A 520 -16.28 14.96 -25.17
CA ARG A 520 -16.77 16.33 -25.13
C ARG A 520 -18.28 16.43 -25.34
N ASP A 521 -18.88 15.48 -26.08
CA ASP A 521 -20.33 15.42 -26.31
C ASP A 521 -21.11 14.81 -25.14
N PHE A 522 -20.44 14.10 -24.23
CA PHE A 522 -21.07 13.54 -23.02
C PHE A 522 -20.94 14.46 -21.80
N LEU A 523 -19.86 15.24 -21.71
CA LEU A 523 -19.57 16.10 -20.55
C LEU A 523 -20.29 17.46 -20.54
N PHE A 524 -20.73 17.96 -21.70
CA PHE A 524 -21.42 19.24 -21.80
C PHE A 524 -22.70 19.10 -22.63
N GLY A 525 -23.69 18.39 -22.09
CA GLY A 525 -25.05 18.41 -22.60
C GLY A 525 -25.67 19.81 -22.51
N ARG A 526 -25.37 20.68 -23.49
CA ARG A 526 -26.28 21.75 -23.89
C ARG A 526 -27.27 21.11 -24.86
N GLY A 527 -28.40 20.67 -24.32
CA GLY A 527 -29.57 20.38 -25.14
C GLY A 527 -29.98 21.64 -25.90
N GLY A 528 -30.11 21.50 -27.22
CA GLY A 528 -30.87 22.44 -28.05
C GLY A 528 -32.36 22.17 -27.93
#